data_AF-A0A953E156-F1
#
_entry.id   AF-A0A953E156-F1
#
_cell.length_a   1.000
_cell.length_b   1.000
_cell.length_c   1.000
_cell.angle_alpha   90.00
_cell.angle_beta   90.00
_cell.angle_gamma   90.00
#
_symmetry.space_group_name_H-M   'P 1'
#
loop_
_entity.id
_entity.type
_entity.pdbx_description
1 polymer ?
#
loop_
_entity_poly.entity_id
_entity_poly.type
_entity_poly.pdbx_seq_one_letter_code
_entity_poly.pdbx_strand_id
1 'polypeptide(L)'
;MRVGSAGRGRHPADLARDLGLPPWRIERSRAQLRRWAPGSVAQAFRAVAEADLAVKGGASDPAYALEQMIYKMDAARAAAAR
;
A
#
# COMPACT_ATOMS: atom_id res chain seq x y z
N MET A 1 4.15 3.31 6.82
CA MET A 1 4.32 4.43 5.87
C MET A 1 4.22 5.75 6.63
N ARG A 2 5.27 6.58 6.61
CA ARG A 2 5.37 7.82 7.43
C ARG A 2 4.25 8.84 7.16
N VAL A 3 3.74 8.91 5.93
CA VAL A 3 2.62 9.80 5.55
C VAL A 3 1.28 9.37 6.18
N GLY A 4 1.08 8.07 6.37
CA GLY A 4 -0.16 7.54 6.98
C GLY A 4 -0.18 7.61 8.51
N SER A 5 1.00 7.61 9.14
CA SER A 5 1.14 7.79 10.60
C SER A 5 1.19 9.26 11.00
N ALA A 6 1.47 10.18 10.08
CA ALA A 6 1.35 11.61 10.32
C ALA A 6 -0.13 11.96 10.49
N GLY A 7 -0.51 12.39 11.70
CA GLY A 7 -1.91 12.65 12.08
C GLY A 7 -2.71 13.38 11.02
N ARG A 8 -3.99 12.98 10.86
CA ARG A 8 -4.89 13.45 9.81
C ARG A 8 -5.04 14.98 9.74
N GLY A 9 -4.69 15.72 10.80
CA GLY A 9 -4.79 17.19 10.90
C GLY A 9 -3.54 17.99 10.52
N ARG A 10 -2.38 17.37 10.23
CA ARG A 10 -1.18 18.13 9.82
C ARG A 10 -1.34 18.72 8.41
N HIS A 11 -0.98 19.98 8.23
CA HIS A 11 -1.02 20.64 6.91
C HIS A 11 -0.04 19.96 5.94
N PRO A 12 -0.41 19.70 4.67
CA PRO A 12 0.44 19.00 3.70
C PRO A 12 1.82 19.64 3.50
N ALA A 13 1.90 20.98 3.51
CA ALA A 13 3.16 21.70 3.30
C ALA A 13 4.17 21.50 4.44
N ASP A 14 3.69 21.42 5.69
CA ASP A 14 4.56 21.14 6.84
C ASP A 14 5.07 19.71 6.78
N LEU A 15 4.20 18.75 6.45
CA LEU A 15 4.58 17.36 6.29
C LEU A 15 5.55 17.14 5.11
N ALA A 16 5.37 17.89 4.03
CA ALA A 16 6.26 17.90 2.87
C ALA A 16 7.67 18.38 3.25
N ARG A 17 7.78 19.49 4.00
CA ARG A 17 9.04 20.01 4.53
C ARG A 17 9.73 18.99 5.44
N ASP A 18 9.01 18.44 6.41
CA ASP A 18 9.56 17.49 7.38
C ASP A 18 10.04 16.18 6.73
N LEU A 19 9.38 15.75 5.65
CA LEU A 19 9.72 14.52 4.93
C LEU A 19 10.66 14.75 3.73
N GLY A 20 11.02 16.00 3.41
CA GLY A 20 11.80 16.34 2.22
C GLY A 20 11.14 15.91 0.91
N LEU A 21 9.79 15.87 0.88
CA LEU A 21 9.02 15.41 -0.28
C LEU A 21 8.26 16.58 -0.92
N PRO A 22 8.09 16.60 -2.25
CA PRO A 22 7.22 17.58 -2.90
C PRO A 22 5.77 17.50 -2.36
N PRO A 23 5.06 18.63 -2.18
CA PRO A 23 3.69 18.65 -1.66
C PRO A 23 2.71 17.75 -2.42
N TRP A 24 2.79 17.73 -3.75
CA TRP A 24 1.94 16.87 -4.60
C TRP A 24 2.10 15.37 -4.27
N ARG A 25 3.28 14.94 -3.81
CA ARG A 25 3.54 13.54 -3.44
C ARG A 25 2.86 13.18 -2.13
N ILE A 26 2.82 14.11 -1.18
CA ILE A 26 2.10 13.96 0.09
C ILE A 26 0.60 13.88 -0.17
N GLU A 27 0.07 14.78 -0.99
CA GLU A 27 -1.35 14.80 -1.36
C GLU A 27 -1.77 13.52 -2.08
N ARG A 28 -0.99 13.07 -3.07
CA ARG A 28 -1.23 11.80 -3.77
C ARG A 28 -1.20 10.61 -2.81
N SER A 29 -0.22 10.57 -1.91
CA SER A 29 -0.09 9.52 -0.91
C SER A 29 -1.29 9.51 0.04
N ARG A 30 -1.72 10.67 0.54
CA ARG A 30 -2.91 10.80 1.39
C ARG A 30 -4.17 10.37 0.65
N ALA A 31 -4.32 10.79 -0.61
CA ALA A 31 -5.47 10.42 -1.43
C ALA A 31 -5.59 8.91 -1.65
N GLN A 32 -4.45 8.23 -1.86
CA GLN A 32 -4.40 6.78 -1.94
C GLN A 32 -4.76 6.15 -0.58
N LEU A 33 -4.10 6.58 0.50
CA LEU A 33 -4.28 6.04 1.84
C LEU A 33 -5.71 6.14 2.38
N ARG A 34 -6.52 7.11 1.93
CA ARG A 34 -7.95 7.18 2.31
C ARG A 34 -8.75 5.92 1.99
N ARG A 35 -8.29 5.11 1.03
CA ARG A 35 -8.95 3.85 0.62
C ARG A 35 -8.39 2.61 1.34
N TRP A 36 -7.44 2.78 2.27
CA TRP A 36 -6.75 1.70 2.94
C TRP A 36 -6.97 1.77 4.47
N ALA A 37 -7.25 0.62 5.09
CA ALA A 37 -7.27 0.50 6.55
C ALA A 37 -5.88 0.56 7.17
N PRO A 38 -5.79 0.86 8.49
CA PRO A 38 -4.58 0.59 9.26
C PRO A 38 -4.09 -0.86 9.04
N GLY A 39 -2.80 -1.05 8.76
CA GLY A 39 -2.20 -2.37 8.55
C GLY A 39 -2.47 -3.04 7.19
N SER A 40 -3.53 -2.67 6.47
CA SER A 40 -3.88 -3.27 5.17
C SER A 40 -2.80 -3.07 4.09
N VAL A 41 -2.15 -1.90 4.07
CA VAL A 41 -1.02 -1.63 3.17
C VAL A 41 0.11 -2.63 3.40
N ALA A 42 0.41 -2.99 4.66
CA ALA A 42 1.46 -3.96 4.96
C ALA A 42 1.09 -5.37 4.49
N GLN A 43 -0.21 -5.72 4.54
CA GLN A 43 -0.71 -7.00 4.01
C GLN A 43 -0.60 -7.05 2.48
N ALA A 44 -1.00 -5.98 1.79
CA ALA A 44 -0.86 -5.87 0.35
C ALA A 44 0.62 -5.93 -0.09
N PHE A 45 1.53 -5.28 0.64
CA PHE A 45 2.96 -5.37 0.39
C PHE A 45 3.48 -6.82 0.51
N ARG A 46 3.03 -7.57 1.52
CA ARG A 46 3.39 -9.00 1.65
C ARG A 46 2.88 -9.82 0.47
N ALA A 47 1.64 -9.61 0.04
CA ALA A 47 1.09 -10.29 -1.13
C ALA A 47 1.94 -10.05 -2.40
N VAL A 48 2.39 -8.80 -2.61
CA VAL A 48 3.28 -8.47 -3.74
C VAL A 48 4.64 -9.15 -3.60
N ALA A 49 5.22 -9.19 -2.40
CA ALA A 49 6.51 -9.84 -2.17
C ALA A 49 6.44 -11.36 -2.38
N GLU A 50 5.36 -12.00 -1.95
CA GLU A 50 5.10 -13.43 -2.21
C GLU A 50 4.98 -13.70 -3.71
N ALA A 51 4.28 -12.82 -4.45
CA ALA A 51 4.12 -12.94 -5.90
C ALA A 51 5.43 -12.73 -6.66
N ASP A 52 6.25 -11.76 -6.25
CA ASP A 52 7.58 -11.52 -6.82
C ASP A 52 8.47 -12.77 -6.71
N LEU A 53 8.48 -13.40 -5.53
CA LEU A 53 9.20 -14.66 -5.34
C LEU A 53 8.64 -15.79 -6.23
N ALA A 54 7.31 -15.93 -6.26
CA ALA A 54 6.65 -16.96 -7.06
C ALA A 54 6.96 -16.83 -8.56
N VAL A 55 6.88 -15.62 -9.11
CA VAL A 55 7.17 -15.33 -10.53
C VAL A 55 8.64 -15.56 -10.87
N LYS A 56 9.56 -15.36 -9.93
CA LYS A 56 11.00 -15.61 -10.12
C LYS A 56 11.42 -17.08 -10.04
N GLY A 57 10.46 -18.01 -10.05
CA GLY A 57 10.71 -19.46 -10.01
C GLY A 57 10.35 -20.11 -8.66
N GLY A 58 9.74 -19.36 -7.74
CA GLY A 58 9.21 -19.90 -6.50
C GLY A 58 7.87 -20.65 -6.64
N ALA A 59 7.24 -20.64 -7.81
CA ALA A 59 5.99 -21.34 -8.09
C ALA A 59 6.00 -22.03 -9.46
N SER A 60 5.18 -23.08 -9.59
CA SER A 60 4.99 -23.83 -10.84
C SER A 60 4.14 -23.08 -11.87
N ASP A 61 3.28 -22.16 -11.42
CA ASP A 61 2.43 -21.32 -12.27
C ASP A 61 2.53 -19.84 -11.84
N PRO A 62 3.37 -19.04 -12.55
CA PRO A 62 3.51 -17.61 -12.31
C PRO A 62 2.23 -16.79 -12.57
N ALA A 63 1.39 -17.20 -13.52
CA ALA A 63 0.16 -16.47 -13.85
C ALA A 63 -0.85 -16.62 -12.71
N TYR A 64 -1.04 -17.84 -12.22
CA TYR A 64 -1.87 -18.10 -11.05
C TYR A 64 -1.36 -17.37 -9.80
N ALA A 65 -0.04 -17.29 -9.60
CA ALA A 65 0.53 -16.53 -8.49
C ALA A 65 0.15 -15.03 -8.53
N LEU A 66 0.12 -14.44 -9.73
CA LEU A 66 -0.33 -13.06 -9.92
C LEU A 66 -1.83 -12.90 -9.68
N GLU A 67 -2.66 -13.84 -10.10
CA GLU A 67 -4.09 -13.84 -9.78
C GLU A 67 -4.32 -13.87 -8.27
N GLN A 68 -3.64 -14.79 -7.57
CA GLN A 68 -3.71 -14.89 -6.11
C GLN A 68 -3.24 -13.62 -5.41
N MET A 69 -2.22 -12.94 -5.94
CA MET A 69 -1.78 -11.64 -5.43
C MET A 69 -2.91 -10.60 -5.52
N ILE A 70 -3.60 -10.50 -6.66
CA ILE A 70 -4.70 -9.55 -6.86
C ILE A 70 -5.83 -9.84 -5.86
N TYR A 71 -6.21 -11.11 -5.67
CA TYR A 71 -7.21 -11.49 -4.67
C TYR A 71 -6.80 -11.07 -3.25
N LYS A 72 -5.55 -11.33 -2.85
CA LYS A 72 -5.02 -10.94 -1.53
C LYS A 72 -5.01 -9.42 -1.36
N MET A 73 -4.65 -8.66 -2.40
CA MET A 73 -4.65 -7.20 -2.36
C MET A 73 -6.06 -6.63 -2.23
N ASP A 74 -7.04 -7.18 -2.94
CA ASP A 74 -8.43 -6.73 -2.83
C ASP A 74 -9.01 -7.08 -1.46
N ALA A 75 -8.75 -8.29 -0.95
CA ALA A 75 -9.14 -8.68 0.41
C ALA A 75 -8.54 -7.76 1.48
N ALA A 76 -7.25 -7.44 1.38
CA ALA A 76 -6.58 -6.51 2.29
C ALA A 76 -7.22 -5.11 2.25
N ARG A 77 -7.64 -4.65 1.06
CA ARG A 77 -8.34 -3.37 0.88
C ARG A 77 -9.77 -3.42 1.44
N ALA A 78 -10.51 -4.51 1.23
CA ALA A 78 -11.89 -4.67 1.65
C ALA A 78 -12.06 -4.84 3.17
N ALA A 79 -11.05 -5.40 3.86
CA ALA A 79 -11.01 -5.45 5.32
C ALA A 79 -11.08 -4.06 5.99
N ALA A 80 -10.93 -2.97 5.22
CA ALA A 80 -11.09 -1.59 5.67
C ALA A 80 -12.53 -1.06 5.66
N ALA A 81 -13.42 -1.70 4.90
CA ALA A 81 -14.81 -1.27 4.73
C ALA A 81 -15.77 -1.92 5.75
N ARG A 82 -15.26 -2.84 6.57
CA ARG A 82 -15.97 -3.53 7.66
C ARG A 82 -15.48 -2.99 8.99
#